data_AF-A0A0V0TPR6-F1
#
_entry.id   AF-A0A0V0TPR6-F1
#
_cell.length_a   1.000
_cell.length_b   1.000
_cell.length_c   1.000
_cell.angle_alpha   90.00
_cell.angle_beta   90.00
_cell.angle_gamma   90.00
#
_symmetry.space_group_name_H-M   'P 1'
#
loop_
_entity.id
_entity.type
_entity.pdbx_description
1 polymer ?
#
loop_
_entity_poly.entity_id
_entity_poly.type
_entity_poly.pdbx_seq_one_letter_code
_entity_poly.pdbx_strand_id
1 'polypeptide(L)'
;MKIIKHNAPEELFSSFRCLESASFLQNFDLEIVENCSTYKELATLVKAEGVAAQDNGRLVCFFNIGQLFHQHKLWLKCLPRVKPFYSVRCNGNEALLQILNRLGLSFECKSKACVAEIESVMKVGVSPEEILYANPCKTAKQVQHAMMRSVRKLVFDNEDELYKVKRFFPTAELILRINVSDTTTAVRSQNLNFGCDPESQGPSLLVVALLLDLKVIGISFHVGSNCDDGTLFAEAIARSRRLFDYATALGHKMRLLDIGGGFPGQNVAKFQAIAEEVNRSLEKHFPTDSGVDVVAEPGRFYAEKAFTLCCTVIARRTVPANQITKNEADRNSFGYTYSINDGVYGSFNCILCDTGKPVATVLKEGREKLYWTSVCGPTGDSLDLVIAQCRMPMLGDGDVIVFENMGAYTFNSESISKPEMRYVISRNDWQVFAFLSKFMGNHEATELNSHADNLCAKLFA
;
A
#
# COMPACT_ATOMS: atom_id res chain seq x y z
N MET A 1 23.31 9.90 21.50
CA MET A 1 22.30 9.06 20.83
C MET A 1 22.43 7.66 21.40
N LYS A 2 21.50 7.22 22.26
CA LYS A 2 21.48 5.83 22.72
C LYS A 2 20.57 5.07 21.76
N ILE A 3 21.16 4.28 20.85
CA ILE A 3 20.48 3.07 20.40
C ILE A 3 20.26 2.29 21.70
N ILE A 4 19.02 2.25 22.19
CA ILE A 4 18.72 1.44 23.36
C ILE A 4 18.64 -0.01 22.87
N LYS A 5 19.79 -0.62 22.56
CA LYS A 5 19.93 -2.06 22.70
C LYS A 5 19.90 -2.35 24.19
N HIS A 6 18.71 -2.58 24.72
CA HIS A 6 18.53 -3.35 25.94
C HIS A 6 17.94 -4.68 25.46
N ASN A 7 18.60 -5.84 25.62
CA ASN A 7 18.75 -6.49 26.93
C ASN A 7 17.66 -6.03 27.91
N ALA A 8 16.40 -6.09 27.49
CA ALA A 8 15.30 -6.10 28.42
C ALA A 8 15.43 -7.43 29.21
N PRO A 9 15.51 -7.40 30.55
CA PRO A 9 15.71 -8.61 31.34
C PRO A 9 14.61 -9.62 31.00
N GLU A 10 14.95 -10.91 30.88
CA GLU A 10 13.95 -11.99 30.76
C GLU A 10 12.88 -11.91 31.86
N GLU A 11 13.23 -11.36 33.03
CA GLU A 11 12.32 -11.10 34.16
C GLU A 11 11.25 -10.03 33.90
N LEU A 12 11.45 -9.11 32.95
CA LEU A 12 10.44 -8.12 32.56
C LEU A 12 9.44 -8.68 31.53
N PHE A 13 9.78 -9.78 30.88
CA PHE A 13 8.93 -10.49 29.93
C PHE A 13 8.17 -11.66 30.58
N SER A 14 8.70 -12.24 31.65
CA SER A 14 8.09 -13.39 32.34
C SER A 14 6.87 -13.05 33.21
N SER A 15 6.65 -11.77 33.53
CA SER A 15 5.55 -11.33 34.41
C SER A 15 4.29 -10.83 33.68
N PHE A 16 4.21 -10.88 32.35
CA PHE A 16 3.09 -10.30 31.59
C PHE A 16 2.45 -11.30 30.63
N ARG A 17 1.34 -11.93 31.07
CA ARG A 17 0.51 -12.82 30.23
C ARG A 17 -0.26 -12.11 29.10
N CYS A 18 -0.08 -10.81 28.88
CA CYS A 18 -0.70 -10.08 27.75
C CYS A 18 0.27 -9.74 26.60
N LEU A 19 1.43 -10.41 26.53
CA LEU A 19 2.32 -10.32 25.38
C LEU A 19 1.92 -11.21 24.19
N GLU A 20 0.81 -11.97 24.22
CA GLU A 20 0.37 -12.71 23.03
C GLU A 20 0.04 -11.80 21.83
N SER A 21 -0.39 -10.55 22.07
CA SER A 21 -0.78 -9.61 21.00
C SER A 21 0.35 -8.70 20.48
N ALA A 22 1.47 -8.59 21.20
CA ALA A 22 2.61 -7.73 20.86
C ALA A 22 3.95 -8.46 20.74
N SER A 23 4.05 -9.71 21.21
CA SER A 23 5.23 -10.57 21.07
C SER A 23 5.64 -10.77 19.62
N PHE A 24 4.68 -10.69 18.67
CA PHE A 24 5.00 -10.79 17.25
C PHE A 24 5.96 -9.68 16.79
N LEU A 25 5.98 -8.51 17.45
CA LEU A 25 6.95 -7.46 17.15
C LEU A 25 8.37 -7.81 17.62
N GLN A 26 8.52 -8.75 18.56
CA GLN A 26 9.83 -9.29 18.99
C GLN A 26 10.46 -10.17 17.90
N ASN A 27 9.67 -10.66 16.95
CA ASN A 27 10.19 -11.37 15.78
C ASN A 27 10.88 -10.41 14.79
N PHE A 28 10.68 -9.10 14.94
CA PHE A 28 11.38 -8.08 14.17
C PHE A 28 12.51 -7.50 15.03
N ASP A 29 13.69 -7.30 14.42
CA ASP A 29 14.77 -6.54 15.04
C ASP A 29 14.36 -5.04 15.06
N LEU A 30 13.53 -4.69 16.04
CA LEU A 30 12.85 -3.40 16.15
C LEU A 30 13.73 -2.37 16.85
N GLU A 31 14.02 -1.27 16.15
CA GLU A 31 14.77 -0.14 16.71
C GLU A 31 13.80 0.95 17.20
N ILE A 32 13.86 1.25 18.50
CA ILE A 32 13.11 2.38 19.08
C ILE A 32 13.95 3.64 18.95
N VAL A 33 13.42 4.66 18.27
CA VAL A 33 14.09 5.95 18.06
C VAL A 33 13.33 7.07 18.76
N GLU A 34 13.99 8.16 19.14
CA GLU A 34 13.31 9.25 19.86
C GLU A 34 12.22 9.91 19.00
N ASN A 35 12.47 10.11 17.69
CA ASN A 35 11.46 10.66 16.79
C ASN A 35 11.56 10.14 15.34
N CYS A 36 10.69 9.18 14.97
CA CYS A 36 10.63 8.68 13.59
C CYS A 36 10.10 9.67 12.55
N SER A 37 9.63 10.86 12.95
CA SER A 37 8.93 11.78 12.02
C SER A 37 9.86 12.56 11.09
N THR A 38 11.18 12.47 11.26
CA THR A 38 12.13 13.22 10.43
C THR A 38 13.18 12.32 9.78
N TYR A 39 13.29 12.40 8.44
CA TYR A 39 14.36 11.82 7.62
C TYR A 39 15.78 12.05 8.16
N LYS A 40 16.01 13.14 8.92
CA LYS A 40 17.31 13.46 9.52
C LYS A 40 17.80 12.36 10.46
N GLU A 41 16.94 11.81 11.32
CA GLU A 41 17.35 10.80 12.30
C GLU A 41 17.68 9.46 11.66
N LEU A 42 16.84 9.00 10.72
CA LEU A 42 17.07 7.77 9.94
C LEU A 42 18.39 7.82 9.18
N ALA A 43 18.65 8.95 8.56
CA ALA A 43 19.85 9.14 7.78
C ALA A 43 21.10 9.31 8.68
N THR A 44 20.97 9.87 9.89
CA THR A 44 22.04 9.88 10.89
C THR A 44 22.37 8.48 11.38
N LEU A 45 21.37 7.60 11.56
CA LEU A 45 21.59 6.19 11.89
C LEU A 45 22.44 5.49 10.82
N VAL A 46 22.08 5.67 9.54
CA VAL A 46 22.87 5.13 8.42
C VAL A 46 24.30 5.67 8.42
N LYS A 47 24.50 6.97 8.67
CA LYS A 47 25.85 7.55 8.74
C LYS A 47 26.67 7.06 9.94
N ALA A 48 26.05 6.92 11.12
CA ALA A 48 26.74 6.56 12.37
C ALA A 48 27.30 5.13 12.36
N GLU A 49 26.67 4.23 11.62
CA GLU A 49 27.09 2.82 11.54
C GLU A 49 28.20 2.54 10.53
N GLY A 50 28.77 3.59 9.91
CA GLY A 50 29.86 3.40 8.93
C GLY A 50 29.39 2.75 7.62
N VAL A 51 28.10 2.82 7.31
CA VAL A 51 27.46 2.27 6.08
C VAL A 51 28.10 2.82 4.79
N ALA A 52 28.93 3.86 4.90
CA ALA A 52 29.51 4.61 3.81
C ALA A 52 30.97 4.25 3.41
N ALA A 53 31.67 3.28 4.02
CA ALA A 53 33.14 3.24 3.84
C ALA A 53 33.83 1.92 3.43
N GLN A 54 33.22 0.74 3.47
CA GLN A 54 33.98 -0.50 3.17
C GLN A 54 33.36 -1.52 2.20
N ASP A 55 32.05 -1.49 1.90
CA ASP A 55 31.36 -2.53 1.09
C ASP A 55 30.44 -1.97 -0.04
N ASN A 56 30.85 -0.97 -0.82
CA ASN A 56 30.02 -0.36 -1.90
C ASN A 56 28.66 0.25 -1.45
N GLY A 57 28.49 0.51 -0.15
CA GLY A 57 27.30 1.13 0.43
C GLY A 57 26.11 0.16 0.52
N ARG A 58 25.68 -0.20 1.74
CA ARG A 58 24.46 -1.01 1.91
C ARG A 58 23.24 -0.20 1.50
N LEU A 59 22.37 -0.81 0.70
CA LEU A 59 21.04 -0.28 0.41
C LEU A 59 20.13 -0.60 1.60
N VAL A 60 19.66 0.42 2.32
CA VAL A 60 18.86 0.25 3.55
C VAL A 60 17.50 0.88 3.34
N CYS A 61 16.45 0.20 3.78
CA CYS A 61 15.11 0.75 3.85
C CYS A 61 14.56 0.63 5.27
N PHE A 62 14.13 1.76 5.82
CA PHE A 62 13.47 1.80 7.11
C PHE A 62 11.97 1.65 6.95
N PHE A 63 11.38 0.72 7.68
CA PHE A 63 9.95 0.53 7.82
C PHE A 63 9.50 1.05 9.19
N ASN A 64 8.83 2.21 9.17
CA ASN A 64 8.24 2.84 10.34
C ASN A 64 6.87 2.22 10.66
N ILE A 65 6.85 1.37 11.67
CA ILE A 65 5.63 0.66 12.10
C ILE A 65 4.63 1.64 12.73
N GLY A 66 5.09 2.66 13.47
CA GLY A 66 4.22 3.67 14.07
C GLY A 66 3.37 4.40 13.03
N GLN A 67 3.96 4.70 11.87
CA GLN A 67 3.25 5.34 10.76
C GLN A 67 2.12 4.47 10.20
N LEU A 68 2.27 3.15 10.20
CA LEU A 68 1.24 2.22 9.75
C LEU A 68 0.01 2.26 10.68
N PHE A 69 0.24 2.30 11.99
CA PHE A 69 -0.83 2.44 12.98
C PHE A 69 -1.56 3.78 12.83
N HIS A 70 -0.85 4.87 12.56
CA HIS A 70 -1.47 6.17 12.27
C HIS A 70 -2.38 6.14 11.04
N GLN A 71 -1.95 5.48 9.96
CA GLN A 71 -2.78 5.30 8.77
C GLN A 71 -4.01 4.44 9.07
N HIS A 72 -3.85 3.35 9.81
CA HIS A 72 -4.99 2.50 10.19
C HIS A 72 -6.02 3.25 11.06
N LYS A 73 -5.56 4.01 12.05
CA LYS A 73 -6.42 4.88 12.88
C LYS A 73 -7.16 5.91 12.02
N LEU A 74 -6.46 6.55 11.09
CA LEU A 74 -7.06 7.52 10.18
C LEU A 74 -8.15 6.87 9.31
N TRP A 75 -7.91 5.63 8.83
CA TRP A 75 -8.91 4.86 8.09
C TRP A 75 -10.17 4.61 8.92
N LEU A 76 -10.03 4.04 10.12
CA LEU A 76 -11.17 3.74 11.00
C LEU A 76 -11.98 4.99 11.37
N LYS A 77 -11.30 6.12 11.58
CA LYS A 77 -11.96 7.40 11.89
C LYS A 77 -12.75 7.94 10.70
N CYS A 78 -12.18 7.88 9.50
CA CYS A 78 -12.76 8.51 8.31
C CYS A 78 -13.73 7.61 7.55
N LEU A 79 -13.56 6.29 7.58
CA LEU A 79 -14.38 5.31 6.87
C LEU A 79 -14.80 4.16 7.82
N PRO A 80 -15.55 4.46 8.90
CA PRO A 80 -15.86 3.49 9.96
C PRO A 80 -16.70 2.29 9.50
N ARG A 81 -17.45 2.43 8.40
CA ARG A 81 -18.31 1.39 7.83
C ARG A 81 -17.61 0.55 6.74
N VAL A 82 -16.38 0.92 6.35
CA VAL A 82 -15.70 0.31 5.20
C VAL A 82 -14.54 -0.57 5.66
N LYS A 83 -14.65 -1.89 5.47
CA LYS A 83 -13.59 -2.83 5.82
C LYS A 83 -12.45 -2.77 4.79
N PRO A 84 -11.20 -2.48 5.20
CA PRO A 84 -10.06 -2.45 4.30
C PRO A 84 -9.56 -3.86 3.93
N PHE A 85 -9.41 -4.11 2.64
CA PHE A 85 -8.69 -5.24 2.04
C PHE A 85 -7.37 -4.72 1.47
N TYR A 86 -6.26 -4.97 2.15
CA TYR A 86 -4.98 -4.44 1.73
C TYR A 86 -4.54 -5.01 0.39
N SER A 87 -4.19 -4.14 -0.56
CA SER A 87 -3.71 -4.54 -1.89
C SER A 87 -2.26 -5.04 -1.82
N VAL A 88 -2.07 -6.36 -1.83
CA VAL A 88 -0.76 -7.01 -1.64
C VAL A 88 0.25 -6.61 -2.71
N ARG A 89 -0.23 -6.38 -3.95
CA ARG A 89 0.60 -5.88 -5.06
C ARG A 89 1.30 -4.55 -4.74
N CYS A 90 0.75 -3.75 -3.83
CA CYS A 90 1.34 -2.46 -3.46
C CYS A 90 2.69 -2.63 -2.76
N ASN A 91 2.74 -3.55 -1.77
CA ASN A 91 3.95 -3.94 -1.07
C ASN A 91 3.74 -5.30 -0.38
N GLY A 92 4.35 -6.34 -0.94
CA GLY A 92 4.24 -7.72 -0.45
C GLY A 92 5.21 -8.07 0.69
N ASN A 93 5.78 -7.08 1.38
CA ASN A 93 6.69 -7.32 2.49
C ASN A 93 6.00 -8.14 3.59
N GLU A 94 6.60 -9.27 3.98
CA GLU A 94 5.99 -10.22 4.91
C GLU A 94 5.68 -9.59 6.28
N ALA A 95 6.55 -8.72 6.80
CA ALA A 95 6.32 -8.04 8.07
C ALA A 95 5.13 -7.08 7.98
N LEU A 96 5.00 -6.33 6.88
CA LEU A 96 3.83 -5.46 6.65
C LEU A 96 2.54 -6.29 6.63
N LEU A 97 2.51 -7.41 5.89
CA LEU A 97 1.35 -8.29 5.83
C LEU A 97 1.00 -8.87 7.21
N GLN A 98 2.00 -9.29 8.00
CA GLN A 98 1.79 -9.78 9.37
C GLN A 98 1.18 -8.70 10.27
N ILE A 99 1.72 -7.47 10.26
CA ILE A 99 1.20 -6.37 11.08
C ILE A 99 -0.23 -6.01 10.65
N LEU A 100 -0.50 -5.93 9.35
CA LEU A 100 -1.85 -5.63 8.84
C LEU A 100 -2.87 -6.72 9.18
N ASN A 101 -2.48 -8.00 9.12
CA ASN A 101 -3.34 -9.10 9.55
C ASN A 101 -3.69 -8.97 11.04
N ARG A 102 -2.70 -8.64 11.89
CA ARG A 102 -2.91 -8.40 13.33
C ARG A 102 -3.79 -7.18 13.62
N LEU A 103 -3.82 -6.21 12.72
CA LEU A 103 -4.73 -5.05 12.75
C LEU A 103 -6.15 -5.38 12.25
N GLY A 104 -6.43 -6.63 11.86
CA GLY A 104 -7.75 -7.06 11.41
C GLY A 104 -8.07 -6.70 9.96
N LEU A 105 -7.07 -6.34 9.15
CA LEU A 105 -7.28 -6.14 7.72
C LEU A 105 -7.45 -7.48 7.01
N SER A 106 -8.31 -7.46 5.99
CA SER A 106 -8.37 -8.51 4.97
C SER A 106 -7.42 -8.17 3.82
N PHE A 107 -7.31 -9.03 2.80
CA PHE A 107 -6.30 -8.89 1.75
C PHE A 107 -6.88 -9.05 0.34
N GLU A 108 -6.38 -8.21 -0.56
CA GLU A 108 -6.71 -8.21 -1.97
C GLU A 108 -5.48 -8.65 -2.79
N CYS A 109 -5.67 -9.68 -3.62
CA CYS A 109 -4.66 -10.22 -4.50
C CYS A 109 -5.10 -10.08 -5.98
N LYS A 110 -4.30 -9.39 -6.80
CA LYS A 110 -4.62 -9.10 -8.22
C LYS A 110 -3.48 -9.27 -9.21
N SER A 111 -2.24 -9.51 -8.78
CA SER A 111 -1.15 -9.51 -9.74
C SER A 111 -1.16 -10.73 -10.67
N LYS A 112 -0.29 -10.71 -11.70
CA LYS A 112 -0.03 -11.90 -12.53
C LYS A 112 0.52 -13.05 -11.69
N ALA A 113 1.21 -12.75 -10.60
CA ALA A 113 1.73 -13.70 -9.62
C ALA A 113 0.76 -13.90 -8.43
N CYS A 114 -0.56 -13.74 -8.62
CA CYS A 114 -1.55 -13.85 -7.55
C CYS A 114 -1.47 -15.17 -6.75
N VAL A 115 -1.07 -16.29 -7.37
CA VAL A 115 -0.79 -17.54 -6.63
C VAL A 115 0.22 -17.29 -5.51
N ALA A 116 1.35 -16.62 -5.80
CA ALA A 116 2.34 -16.30 -4.80
C ALA A 116 1.83 -15.28 -3.76
N GLU A 117 0.98 -14.33 -4.15
CA GLU A 117 0.33 -13.39 -3.21
C GLU A 117 -0.57 -14.14 -2.23
N ILE A 118 -1.44 -15.02 -2.72
CA ILE A 118 -2.34 -15.85 -1.90
C ILE A 118 -1.53 -16.70 -0.93
N GLU A 119 -0.48 -17.39 -1.40
CA GLU A 119 0.37 -18.21 -0.53
C GLU A 119 1.10 -17.36 0.53
N SER A 120 1.57 -16.17 0.18
CA SER A 120 2.24 -15.26 1.12
C SER A 120 1.28 -14.75 2.20
N VAL A 121 0.06 -14.39 1.81
CA VAL A 121 -1.00 -13.96 2.73
C VAL A 121 -1.45 -15.11 3.64
N MET A 122 -1.62 -16.32 3.09
CA MET A 122 -1.94 -17.50 3.90
C MET A 122 -0.82 -17.89 4.86
N LYS A 123 0.45 -17.73 4.45
CA LYS A 123 1.62 -17.99 5.30
C LYS A 123 1.62 -17.11 6.57
N VAL A 124 1.10 -15.88 6.48
CA VAL A 124 0.98 -14.98 7.65
C VAL A 124 -0.29 -15.22 8.49
N GLY A 125 -1.03 -16.31 8.21
CA GLY A 125 -2.16 -16.78 9.03
C GLY A 125 -3.52 -16.21 8.63
N VAL A 126 -3.63 -15.60 7.43
CA VAL A 126 -4.91 -15.07 6.94
C VAL A 126 -5.79 -16.19 6.44
N SER A 127 -7.05 -16.17 6.84
CA SER A 127 -8.02 -17.18 6.43
C SER A 127 -8.48 -16.97 4.98
N PRO A 128 -8.78 -18.04 4.19
CA PRO A 128 -9.19 -17.90 2.80
C PRO A 128 -10.43 -17.02 2.56
N GLU A 129 -11.36 -16.94 3.51
CA GLU A 129 -12.51 -16.04 3.44
C GLU A 129 -12.15 -14.56 3.55
N GLU A 130 -10.99 -14.21 4.08
CA GLU A 130 -10.50 -12.83 4.16
C GLU A 130 -9.63 -12.44 2.96
N ILE A 131 -9.61 -13.28 1.92
CA ILE A 131 -8.90 -13.03 0.67
C ILE A 131 -9.89 -12.72 -0.44
N LEU A 132 -9.68 -11.60 -1.13
CA LEU A 132 -10.38 -11.20 -2.33
C LEU A 132 -9.45 -11.38 -3.55
N TYR A 133 -9.80 -12.26 -4.49
CA TYR A 133 -9.08 -12.38 -5.74
C TYR A 133 -9.66 -11.39 -6.77
N ALA A 134 -9.12 -10.16 -6.77
CA ALA A 134 -9.67 -9.02 -7.51
C ALA A 134 -9.17 -8.87 -8.96
N ASN A 135 -8.38 -9.81 -9.49
CA ASN A 135 -8.03 -9.80 -10.91
C ASN A 135 -9.23 -10.28 -11.74
N PRO A 136 -9.80 -9.47 -12.64
CA PRO A 136 -10.95 -9.88 -13.46
C PRO A 136 -10.59 -10.95 -14.50
N CYS A 137 -9.34 -11.05 -14.94
CA CYS A 137 -8.90 -11.95 -16.02
C CYS A 137 -7.89 -12.98 -15.49
N LYS A 138 -8.38 -14.18 -15.14
CA LYS A 138 -7.57 -15.24 -14.51
C LYS A 138 -7.30 -16.37 -15.49
N THR A 139 -6.18 -17.04 -15.36
CA THR A 139 -5.93 -18.31 -16.09
C THR A 139 -6.73 -19.45 -15.47
N ALA A 140 -7.04 -20.50 -16.23
CA ALA A 140 -7.72 -21.69 -15.69
C ALA A 140 -6.98 -22.28 -14.48
N LYS A 141 -5.64 -22.35 -14.54
CA LYS A 141 -4.80 -22.82 -13.43
C LYS A 141 -4.93 -21.96 -12.17
N GLN A 142 -5.04 -20.64 -12.33
CA GLN A 142 -5.25 -19.72 -11.20
C GLN A 142 -6.65 -19.88 -10.58
N VAL A 143 -7.70 -20.09 -11.38
CA VAL A 143 -9.06 -20.37 -10.86
C VAL A 143 -9.08 -21.70 -10.09
N GLN A 144 -8.43 -22.73 -10.62
CA GLN A 144 -8.28 -24.01 -9.93
C GLN A 144 -7.48 -23.88 -8.62
N HIS A 145 -6.42 -23.07 -8.60
CA HIS A 145 -5.66 -22.80 -7.38
C HIS A 145 -6.51 -22.10 -6.31
N ALA A 146 -7.30 -21.09 -6.70
CA ALA A 146 -8.25 -20.44 -5.80
C ALA A 146 -9.27 -21.43 -5.22
N MET A 147 -9.76 -22.38 -6.02
CA MET A 147 -10.62 -23.47 -5.54
C MET A 147 -9.91 -24.37 -4.53
N MET A 148 -8.70 -24.85 -4.85
CA MET A 148 -7.92 -25.72 -3.94
C MET A 148 -7.62 -25.05 -2.60
N ARG A 149 -7.40 -23.72 -2.62
CA ARG A 149 -7.14 -22.91 -1.43
C ARG A 149 -8.41 -22.36 -0.78
N SER A 150 -9.60 -22.68 -1.30
CA SER A 150 -10.90 -22.21 -0.79
C SER A 150 -11.05 -20.67 -0.76
N VAL A 151 -10.34 -19.95 -1.63
CA VAL A 151 -10.49 -18.48 -1.80
C VAL A 151 -11.71 -18.22 -2.65
N ARG A 152 -12.87 -17.99 -2.02
CA ARG A 152 -14.16 -17.99 -2.71
C ARG A 152 -14.53 -16.67 -3.40
N LYS A 153 -13.99 -15.52 -2.99
CA LYS A 153 -14.37 -14.21 -3.55
C LYS A 153 -13.54 -13.92 -4.80
N LEU A 154 -14.17 -13.97 -5.98
CA LEU A 154 -13.52 -13.76 -7.28
C LEU A 154 -14.18 -12.61 -8.03
N VAL A 155 -13.38 -11.72 -8.60
CA VAL A 155 -13.86 -10.64 -9.46
C VAL A 155 -13.96 -11.09 -10.92
N PHE A 156 -14.94 -10.57 -11.66
CA PHE A 156 -15.06 -10.75 -13.11
C PHE A 156 -15.62 -9.48 -13.77
N ASP A 157 -15.37 -9.30 -15.06
CA ASP A 157 -15.91 -8.19 -15.87
C ASP A 157 -16.29 -8.59 -17.31
N ASN A 158 -16.23 -9.88 -17.64
CA ASN A 158 -16.47 -10.41 -18.99
C ASN A 158 -17.09 -11.81 -18.95
N GLU A 159 -17.68 -12.22 -20.07
CA GLU A 159 -18.43 -13.48 -20.20
C GLU A 159 -17.51 -14.72 -20.18
N ASP A 160 -16.33 -14.64 -20.83
CA ASP A 160 -15.35 -15.73 -20.85
C ASP A 160 -14.91 -16.16 -19.44
N GLU A 161 -14.81 -15.19 -18.54
CA GLU A 161 -14.49 -15.44 -17.14
C GLU A 161 -15.61 -16.21 -16.41
N LEU A 162 -16.88 -15.94 -16.74
CA LEU A 162 -18.02 -16.68 -16.18
C LEU A 162 -17.97 -18.16 -16.60
N TYR A 163 -17.75 -18.44 -17.89
CA TYR A 163 -17.63 -19.82 -18.37
C TYR A 163 -16.44 -20.55 -17.72
N LYS A 164 -15.32 -19.84 -17.54
CA LYS A 164 -14.13 -20.36 -16.88
C LYS A 164 -14.39 -20.69 -15.41
N VAL A 165 -15.04 -19.79 -14.67
CA VAL A 165 -15.43 -20.05 -13.27
C VAL A 165 -16.44 -21.18 -13.20
N LYS A 166 -17.46 -21.24 -14.06
CA LYS A 166 -18.41 -22.36 -14.09
C LYS A 166 -17.73 -23.71 -14.26
N ARG A 167 -16.71 -23.77 -15.12
CA ARG A 167 -15.96 -25.00 -15.39
C ARG A 167 -15.05 -25.42 -14.24
N PHE A 168 -14.37 -24.47 -13.59
CA PHE A 168 -13.28 -24.78 -12.66
C PHE A 168 -13.56 -24.48 -11.19
N PHE A 169 -14.50 -23.58 -10.88
CA PHE A 169 -14.85 -23.22 -9.51
C PHE A 169 -16.32 -22.74 -9.40
N PRO A 170 -17.31 -23.62 -9.65
CA PRO A 170 -18.73 -23.23 -9.74
C PRO A 170 -19.33 -22.70 -8.43
N THR A 171 -18.71 -23.00 -7.28
CA THR A 171 -19.15 -22.53 -5.95
C THR A 171 -18.52 -21.20 -5.53
N ALA A 172 -17.79 -20.54 -6.43
CA ALA A 172 -17.21 -19.21 -6.17
C ALA A 172 -18.31 -18.16 -5.93
N GLU A 173 -17.98 -17.17 -5.11
CA GLU A 173 -18.78 -15.97 -4.91
C GLU A 173 -18.23 -14.86 -5.80
N LEU A 174 -19.00 -14.48 -6.82
CA LEU A 174 -18.58 -13.56 -7.85
C LEU A 174 -18.92 -12.12 -7.53
N ILE A 175 -18.00 -11.22 -7.90
CA ILE A 175 -18.15 -9.78 -7.75
C ILE A 175 -17.95 -9.15 -9.12
N LEU A 176 -18.97 -8.47 -9.62
CA LEU A 176 -18.92 -7.82 -10.94
C LEU A 176 -18.14 -6.51 -10.85
N ARG A 177 -17.04 -6.39 -11.60
CA ARG A 177 -16.30 -5.13 -11.68
C ARG A 177 -16.84 -4.24 -12.78
N ILE A 178 -17.22 -3.02 -12.43
CA ILE A 178 -17.65 -1.99 -13.37
C ILE A 178 -16.55 -0.97 -13.63
N ASN A 179 -16.60 -0.35 -14.81
CA ASN A 179 -15.75 0.79 -15.10
C ASN A 179 -16.28 2.09 -14.44
N VAL A 180 -15.34 3.00 -14.16
CA VAL A 180 -15.64 4.38 -13.77
C VAL A 180 -15.17 5.25 -14.93
N SER A 181 -16.13 5.69 -15.75
CA SER A 181 -15.84 6.54 -16.90
C SER A 181 -15.49 7.94 -16.41
N ASP A 182 -14.25 8.39 -16.59
CA ASP A 182 -13.91 9.80 -16.50
C ASP A 182 -13.51 10.33 -17.89
N THR A 183 -13.97 11.54 -18.21
CA THR A 183 -13.60 12.28 -19.41
C THR A 183 -12.19 12.90 -19.30
N THR A 184 -11.58 12.93 -18.11
CA THR A 184 -10.21 13.44 -17.90
C THR A 184 -9.10 12.39 -18.15
N THR A 185 -7.88 12.85 -18.46
CA THR A 185 -6.86 12.08 -19.19
C THR A 185 -5.92 11.23 -18.33
N ALA A 186 -5.82 11.47 -17.02
CA ALA A 186 -4.86 10.76 -16.15
C ALA A 186 -5.39 9.43 -15.58
N VAL A 187 -6.70 9.32 -15.35
CA VAL A 187 -7.40 8.10 -14.88
C VAL A 187 -7.55 7.05 -16.00
N ARG A 188 -7.38 7.48 -17.28
CA ARG A 188 -7.59 6.64 -18.46
C ARG A 188 -6.78 5.34 -18.48
N SER A 189 -5.54 5.29 -17.98
CA SER A 189 -4.64 4.15 -18.26
C SER A 189 -5.01 2.84 -17.53
N GLN A 190 -5.66 2.89 -16.37
CA GLN A 190 -6.09 1.68 -15.63
C GLN A 190 -7.55 1.29 -15.94
N ASN A 191 -8.42 2.27 -16.17
CA ASN A 191 -9.85 2.03 -16.46
C ASN A 191 -10.13 1.62 -17.91
N LEU A 192 -9.22 1.90 -18.86
CA LEU A 192 -9.36 1.44 -20.25
C LEU A 192 -9.21 -0.08 -20.40
N ASN A 193 -8.56 -0.76 -19.44
CA ASN A 193 -8.23 -2.18 -19.57
C ASN A 193 -9.16 -3.11 -18.78
N PHE A 194 -9.94 -2.60 -17.82
CA PHE A 194 -10.70 -3.43 -16.88
C PHE A 194 -12.00 -2.76 -16.42
N GLY A 195 -13.02 -3.59 -16.18
CA GLY A 195 -14.36 -3.19 -15.76
C GLY A 195 -15.32 -3.10 -16.95
N CYS A 196 -16.50 -3.71 -16.78
CA CYS A 196 -17.55 -3.66 -17.80
C CYS A 196 -18.27 -2.31 -17.76
N ASP A 197 -18.85 -1.92 -18.89
CA ASP A 197 -19.76 -0.78 -18.92
C ASP A 197 -21.02 -1.07 -18.06
N PRO A 198 -21.34 -0.24 -17.06
CA PRO A 198 -22.40 -0.54 -16.11
C PRO A 198 -23.81 -0.47 -16.71
N GLU A 199 -24.01 0.19 -17.86
CA GLU A 199 -25.33 0.37 -18.46
C GLU A 199 -25.61 -0.66 -19.56
N SER A 200 -24.62 -0.96 -20.40
CA SER A 200 -24.76 -1.84 -21.57
C SER A 200 -24.31 -3.29 -21.30
N GLN A 201 -23.20 -3.49 -20.59
CA GLN A 201 -22.59 -4.81 -20.41
C GLN A 201 -22.95 -5.44 -19.07
N GLY A 202 -22.95 -4.65 -17.99
CA GLY A 202 -23.24 -5.12 -16.62
C GLY A 202 -24.54 -5.93 -16.51
N PRO A 203 -25.69 -5.42 -17.02
CA PRO A 203 -26.95 -6.16 -16.98
C PRO A 203 -26.88 -7.52 -17.71
N SER A 204 -26.27 -7.55 -18.90
CA SER A 204 -26.10 -8.78 -19.68
C SER A 204 -25.29 -9.83 -18.92
N LEU A 205 -24.16 -9.42 -18.33
CA LEU A 205 -23.30 -10.31 -17.55
C LEU A 205 -24.01 -10.90 -16.33
N LEU A 206 -24.87 -10.12 -15.65
CA LEU A 206 -25.67 -10.61 -14.53
C LEU A 206 -26.71 -11.65 -14.95
N VAL A 207 -27.30 -11.50 -16.15
CA VAL A 207 -28.20 -12.50 -16.73
C VAL A 207 -27.44 -13.77 -17.08
N VAL A 208 -26.28 -13.67 -17.72
CA VAL A 208 -25.47 -14.85 -18.05
C VAL A 208 -25.02 -15.59 -16.79
N ALA A 209 -24.58 -14.87 -15.75
CA ALA A 209 -24.21 -15.48 -14.47
C ALA A 209 -25.38 -16.25 -13.84
N LEU A 210 -26.61 -15.73 -13.93
CA LEU A 210 -27.81 -16.41 -13.47
C LEU A 210 -28.10 -17.68 -14.30
N LEU A 211 -28.02 -17.61 -15.63
CA LEU A 211 -28.22 -18.75 -16.53
C LEU A 211 -27.18 -19.86 -16.32
N LEU A 212 -25.97 -19.49 -15.91
CA LEU A 212 -24.89 -20.42 -15.56
C LEU A 212 -24.99 -20.94 -14.13
N ASP A 213 -26.01 -20.55 -13.34
CA ASP A 213 -26.15 -20.92 -11.93
C ASP A 213 -24.88 -20.57 -11.13
N LEU A 214 -24.37 -19.35 -11.35
CA LEU A 214 -23.23 -18.78 -10.62
C LEU A 214 -23.71 -17.73 -9.62
N LYS A 215 -23.11 -17.74 -8.43
CA LYS A 215 -23.51 -16.85 -7.34
C LYS A 215 -22.81 -15.50 -7.45
N VAL A 216 -23.50 -14.48 -7.96
CA VAL A 216 -23.04 -13.08 -7.86
C VAL A 216 -23.48 -12.51 -6.52
N ILE A 217 -22.52 -11.97 -5.76
CA ILE A 217 -22.75 -11.44 -4.40
C ILE A 217 -22.55 -9.93 -4.30
N GLY A 218 -21.99 -9.29 -5.31
CA GLY A 218 -21.57 -7.89 -5.18
C GLY A 218 -21.09 -7.23 -6.45
N ILE A 219 -20.76 -5.95 -6.30
CA ILE A 219 -20.22 -5.09 -7.35
C ILE A 219 -18.94 -4.45 -6.83
N SER A 220 -17.93 -4.37 -7.68
CA SER A 220 -16.70 -3.62 -7.43
C SER A 220 -16.44 -2.55 -8.47
N PHE A 221 -15.68 -1.52 -8.12
CA PHE A 221 -15.15 -0.54 -9.05
C PHE A 221 -13.78 -0.06 -8.59
N HIS A 222 -13.06 0.67 -9.44
CA HIS A 222 -11.78 1.27 -9.05
C HIS A 222 -11.64 2.63 -9.75
N VAL A 223 -11.50 3.72 -8.98
CA VAL A 223 -11.46 5.08 -9.54
C VAL A 223 -10.10 5.46 -10.13
N GLY A 224 -9.04 4.69 -9.84
CA GLY A 224 -7.67 4.96 -10.28
C GLY A 224 -6.73 5.26 -9.11
N SER A 225 -5.44 4.98 -9.28
CA SER A 225 -4.43 5.19 -8.25
C SER A 225 -4.22 6.69 -7.98
N ASN A 226 -4.15 7.08 -6.69
CA ASN A 226 -3.90 8.46 -6.25
C ASN A 226 -4.96 9.46 -6.75
N CYS A 227 -6.23 9.06 -6.67
CA CYS A 227 -7.37 9.92 -7.00
C CYS A 227 -7.45 11.10 -6.02
N ASP A 228 -7.70 12.30 -6.55
CA ASP A 228 -7.89 13.52 -5.77
C ASP A 228 -9.31 14.08 -5.82
N ASP A 229 -10.22 13.40 -6.52
CA ASP A 229 -11.62 13.78 -6.65
C ASP A 229 -12.56 12.73 -6.01
N GLY A 230 -13.18 13.11 -4.89
CA GLY A 230 -14.17 12.27 -4.20
C GLY A 230 -15.45 12.04 -5.01
N THR A 231 -15.78 12.91 -5.97
CA THR A 231 -17.02 12.81 -6.75
C THR A 231 -17.04 11.57 -7.66
N LEU A 232 -15.86 11.12 -8.11
CA LEU A 232 -15.72 9.88 -8.88
C LEU A 232 -16.15 8.65 -8.07
N PHE A 233 -15.82 8.59 -6.78
CA PHE A 233 -16.30 7.54 -5.89
C PHE A 233 -17.82 7.63 -5.74
N ALA A 234 -18.36 8.84 -5.53
CA ALA A 234 -19.79 9.01 -5.34
C ALA A 234 -20.62 8.59 -6.58
N GLU A 235 -20.15 8.93 -7.78
CA GLU A 235 -20.75 8.50 -9.03
C GLU A 235 -20.70 6.98 -9.20
N ALA A 236 -19.55 6.37 -8.93
CA ALA A 236 -19.38 4.92 -9.03
C ALA A 236 -20.28 4.15 -8.02
N ILE A 237 -20.45 4.68 -6.81
CA ILE A 237 -21.39 4.15 -5.80
C ILE A 237 -22.83 4.24 -6.33
N ALA A 238 -23.23 5.38 -6.89
CA ALA A 238 -24.57 5.57 -7.44
C ALA A 238 -24.87 4.63 -8.64
N ARG A 239 -23.87 4.40 -9.51
CA ARG A 239 -23.96 3.42 -10.61
C ARG A 239 -24.05 1.99 -10.07
N SER A 240 -23.25 1.66 -9.06
CA SER A 240 -23.27 0.35 -8.40
C SER A 240 -24.64 0.05 -7.80
N ARG A 241 -25.30 1.03 -7.16
CA ARG A 241 -26.66 0.87 -6.63
C ARG A 241 -27.67 0.42 -7.69
N ARG A 242 -27.67 1.08 -8.86
CA ARG A 242 -28.58 0.75 -9.97
C ARG A 242 -28.43 -0.71 -10.41
N LEU A 243 -27.19 -1.17 -10.56
CA LEU A 243 -26.90 -2.57 -10.90
C LEU A 243 -27.22 -3.54 -9.76
N PHE A 244 -27.05 -3.12 -8.52
CA PHE A 244 -27.38 -3.93 -7.34
C PHE A 244 -28.89 -4.17 -7.26
N ASP A 245 -29.71 -3.16 -7.55
CA ASP A 245 -31.17 -3.27 -7.66
C ASP A 245 -31.58 -4.22 -8.78
N TYR A 246 -30.96 -4.06 -9.96
CA TYR A 246 -31.20 -4.93 -11.10
C TYR A 246 -30.83 -6.39 -10.82
N ALA A 247 -29.65 -6.64 -10.25
CA ALA A 247 -29.19 -7.98 -9.87
C ALA A 247 -30.11 -8.62 -8.83
N THR A 248 -30.57 -7.85 -7.84
CA THR A 248 -31.51 -8.32 -6.82
C THR A 248 -32.86 -8.70 -7.44
N ALA A 249 -33.38 -7.88 -8.36
CA ALA A 249 -34.63 -8.16 -9.08
C ALA A 249 -34.52 -9.41 -9.98
N LEU A 250 -33.33 -9.70 -10.51
CA LEU A 250 -33.05 -10.96 -11.24
C LEU A 250 -32.98 -12.20 -10.33
N GLY A 251 -32.78 -12.02 -9.02
CA GLY A 251 -32.68 -13.10 -8.04
C GLY A 251 -31.29 -13.34 -7.44
N HIS A 252 -30.30 -12.49 -7.75
CA HIS A 252 -28.98 -12.55 -7.10
C HIS A 252 -29.07 -12.09 -5.64
N LYS A 253 -28.38 -12.78 -4.74
CA LYS A 253 -28.29 -12.43 -3.31
C LYS A 253 -27.14 -11.48 -3.07
N MET A 254 -27.34 -10.24 -3.49
CA MET A 254 -26.35 -9.17 -3.41
C MET A 254 -26.16 -8.71 -1.95
N ARG A 255 -24.92 -8.69 -1.47
CA ARG A 255 -24.56 -8.35 -0.08
C ARG A 255 -23.23 -7.61 0.07
N LEU A 256 -22.47 -7.41 -0.99
CA LEU A 256 -21.12 -6.84 -0.95
C LEU A 256 -20.99 -5.68 -1.94
N LEU A 257 -20.54 -4.53 -1.47
CA LEU A 257 -20.05 -3.44 -2.31
C LEU A 257 -18.56 -3.27 -2.06
N ASP A 258 -17.77 -3.29 -3.12
CA ASP A 258 -16.34 -3.02 -3.07
C ASP A 258 -16.04 -1.69 -3.78
N ILE A 259 -15.62 -0.69 -3.01
CA ILE A 259 -15.33 0.65 -3.53
C ILE A 259 -13.91 0.79 -4.09
N GLY A 260 -13.14 -0.30 -4.12
CA GLY A 260 -11.82 -0.36 -4.72
C GLY A 260 -10.76 0.45 -3.97
N GLY A 261 -9.68 0.75 -4.68
CA GLY A 261 -8.55 1.53 -4.17
C GLY A 261 -8.50 2.95 -4.74
N GLY A 262 -7.33 3.56 -4.63
CA GLY A 262 -7.07 4.90 -5.17
C GLY A 262 -6.83 5.98 -4.12
N PHE A 263 -7.06 5.68 -2.85
CA PHE A 263 -6.86 6.60 -1.73
C PHE A 263 -5.41 7.10 -1.64
N PRO A 264 -5.18 8.41 -1.46
CA PRO A 264 -3.84 8.99 -1.35
C PRO A 264 -3.17 8.55 -0.04
N GLY A 265 -1.89 8.17 -0.07
CA GLY A 265 -1.15 7.80 1.15
C GLY A 265 -0.48 8.98 1.84
N GLN A 266 -0.14 10.04 1.09
CA GLN A 266 0.60 11.18 1.63
C GLN A 266 -0.30 12.28 2.25
N ASN A 267 -1.38 12.66 1.56
CA ASN A 267 -2.15 13.85 1.88
C ASN A 267 -3.40 13.51 2.71
N VAL A 268 -3.32 13.76 4.02
CA VAL A 268 -4.40 13.49 4.99
C VAL A 268 -5.65 14.29 4.69
N ALA A 269 -5.52 15.59 4.38
CA ALA A 269 -6.67 16.45 4.09
C ALA A 269 -7.42 15.99 2.83
N LYS A 270 -6.70 15.58 1.78
CA LYS A 270 -7.31 14.99 0.58
C LYS A 270 -8.04 13.68 0.90
N PHE A 271 -7.43 12.78 1.69
CA PHE A 271 -8.09 11.55 2.10
C PHE A 271 -9.39 11.82 2.89
N GLN A 272 -9.36 12.79 3.83
CA GLN A 272 -10.53 13.18 4.60
C GLN A 272 -11.67 13.69 3.70
N ALA A 273 -11.36 14.57 2.75
CA ALA A 273 -12.36 15.07 1.80
C ALA A 273 -12.98 13.94 0.94
N ILE A 274 -12.16 12.99 0.47
CA ILE A 274 -12.66 11.80 -0.24
C ILE A 274 -13.56 10.96 0.66
N ALA A 275 -13.14 10.72 1.91
CA ALA A 275 -13.90 9.91 2.85
C ALA A 275 -15.25 10.53 3.22
N GLU A 276 -15.33 11.84 3.38
CA GLU A 276 -16.59 12.57 3.60
C GLU A 276 -17.57 12.36 2.45
N GLU A 277 -17.10 12.49 1.21
CA GLU A 277 -17.92 12.29 0.01
C GLU A 277 -18.35 10.83 -0.16
N VAL A 278 -17.45 9.87 0.10
CA VAL A 278 -17.75 8.43 0.12
C VAL A 278 -18.82 8.13 1.16
N ASN A 279 -18.67 8.58 2.41
CA ASN A 279 -19.65 8.33 3.47
C ASN A 279 -21.02 8.91 3.12
N ARG A 280 -21.07 10.13 2.57
CA ARG A 280 -22.31 10.77 2.13
C ARG A 280 -23.00 9.96 1.02
N SER A 281 -22.24 9.45 0.06
CA SER A 281 -22.78 8.63 -1.02
C SER A 281 -23.24 7.24 -0.53
N LEU A 282 -22.46 6.60 0.34
CA LEU A 282 -22.83 5.34 0.98
C LEU A 282 -24.11 5.47 1.80
N GLU A 283 -24.29 6.53 2.57
CA GLU A 283 -25.52 6.74 3.34
C GLU A 283 -26.74 6.88 2.43
N LYS A 284 -26.59 7.54 1.29
CA LYS A 284 -27.66 7.74 0.31
C LYS A 284 -28.03 6.45 -0.44
N HIS A 285 -27.04 5.65 -0.82
CA HIS A 285 -27.24 4.53 -1.77
C HIS A 285 -27.17 3.15 -1.13
N PHE A 286 -26.43 3.00 -0.03
CA PHE A 286 -26.22 1.76 0.71
C PHE A 286 -26.31 2.05 2.21
N PRO A 287 -27.49 2.47 2.72
CA PRO A 287 -27.66 2.78 4.15
C PRO A 287 -27.40 1.55 5.02
N THR A 288 -27.07 1.76 6.29
CA THR A 288 -26.60 0.68 7.19
C THR A 288 -27.63 -0.44 7.38
N ASP A 289 -28.91 -0.10 7.31
CA ASP A 289 -30.05 -1.02 7.40
C ASP A 289 -30.24 -1.91 6.17
N SER A 290 -29.58 -1.61 5.04
CA SER A 290 -29.62 -2.44 3.83
C SER A 290 -28.93 -3.81 4.00
N GLY A 291 -28.12 -3.99 5.05
CA GLY A 291 -27.38 -5.23 5.30
C GLY A 291 -26.24 -5.51 4.31
N VAL A 292 -25.79 -4.49 3.56
CA VAL A 292 -24.69 -4.59 2.60
C VAL A 292 -23.35 -4.34 3.30
N ASP A 293 -22.44 -5.29 3.18
CA ASP A 293 -21.05 -5.15 3.58
C ASP A 293 -20.33 -4.22 2.60
N VAL A 294 -19.64 -3.20 3.10
CA VAL A 294 -18.83 -2.29 2.26
C VAL A 294 -17.35 -2.55 2.53
N VAL A 295 -16.60 -2.82 1.47
CA VAL A 295 -15.16 -3.07 1.51
C VAL A 295 -14.43 -2.12 0.57
N ALA A 296 -13.13 -1.96 0.76
CA ALA A 296 -12.25 -1.19 -0.12
C ALA A 296 -10.90 -1.88 -0.28
N GLU A 297 -10.14 -1.50 -1.30
CA GLU A 297 -8.84 -2.08 -1.65
C GLU A 297 -7.65 -1.12 -1.44
N PRO A 298 -7.42 -0.54 -0.24
CA PRO A 298 -6.34 0.41 -0.03
C PRO A 298 -4.96 -0.27 -0.08
N GLY A 299 -4.13 0.12 -1.05
CA GLY A 299 -2.70 -0.25 -1.11
C GLY A 299 -1.80 0.89 -0.63
N ARG A 300 -1.64 1.90 -1.50
CA ARG A 300 -0.77 3.08 -1.28
C ARG A 300 -1.04 3.75 0.06
N PHE A 301 -2.31 3.87 0.43
CA PHE A 301 -2.73 4.49 1.68
C PHE A 301 -1.97 3.94 2.91
N TYR A 302 -1.81 2.62 3.01
CA TYR A 302 -1.12 1.99 4.14
C TYR A 302 0.40 2.02 3.99
N ALA A 303 0.91 1.71 2.79
CA ALA A 303 2.32 1.41 2.63
C ALA A 303 3.19 2.66 2.38
N GLU A 304 2.68 3.65 1.64
CA GLU A 304 3.50 4.73 1.04
C GLU A 304 4.41 5.44 2.06
N LYS A 305 3.82 6.05 3.10
CA LYS A 305 4.57 6.80 4.13
C LYS A 305 5.42 5.93 5.05
N ALA A 306 5.13 4.63 5.13
CA ALA A 306 5.73 3.78 6.14
C ALA A 306 7.19 3.41 5.81
N PHE A 307 7.62 3.59 4.55
CA PHE A 307 8.96 3.19 4.12
C PHE A 307 9.80 4.38 3.66
N THR A 308 11.05 4.41 4.10
CA THR A 308 12.06 5.40 3.73
C THR A 308 13.29 4.67 3.20
N LEU A 309 13.69 4.98 1.97
CA LEU A 309 14.85 4.37 1.32
C LEU A 309 16.08 5.26 1.47
N CYS A 310 17.21 4.67 1.84
CA CYS A 310 18.50 5.34 1.91
C CYS A 310 19.44 4.77 0.86
N CYS A 311 19.82 5.61 -0.09
CA CYS A 311 20.75 5.26 -1.16
C CYS A 311 22.10 5.91 -0.92
N THR A 312 23.17 5.18 -1.20
CA THR A 312 24.53 5.68 -1.10
C THR A 312 24.99 6.16 -2.47
N VAL A 313 25.63 7.34 -2.53
CA VAL A 313 26.31 7.84 -3.72
C VAL A 313 27.55 6.98 -3.95
N ILE A 314 27.61 6.30 -5.09
CA ILE A 314 28.72 5.42 -5.49
C ILE A 314 29.67 6.09 -6.49
N ALA A 315 29.21 7.14 -7.19
CA ALA A 315 30.04 7.90 -8.11
C ALA A 315 29.50 9.31 -8.32
N ARG A 316 30.41 10.23 -8.64
CA ARG A 316 30.11 11.62 -9.01
C ARG A 316 30.82 11.99 -10.29
N ARG A 317 30.11 12.66 -11.20
CA ARG A 317 30.69 13.33 -12.37
C ARG A 317 30.40 14.83 -12.31
N THR A 318 31.40 15.65 -12.60
CA THR A 318 31.21 17.09 -12.84
C THR A 318 30.90 17.28 -14.32
N VAL A 319 29.79 17.94 -14.64
CA VAL A 319 29.33 18.15 -16.02
C VAL A 319 28.96 19.63 -16.23
N PRO A 320 29.00 20.15 -17.47
CA PRO A 320 28.38 21.42 -17.79
C PRO A 320 26.89 21.41 -17.40
N ALA A 321 26.41 22.44 -16.71
CA ALA A 321 25.07 22.44 -16.13
C ALA A 321 23.95 22.38 -17.20
N ASN A 322 24.20 22.92 -18.39
CA ASN A 322 23.26 22.83 -19.52
C ASN A 322 22.98 21.38 -19.96
N GLN A 323 23.87 20.42 -19.68
CA GLN A 323 23.61 19.00 -19.94
C GLN A 323 22.51 18.43 -19.03
N ILE A 324 22.36 18.98 -17.82
CA ILE A 324 21.32 18.60 -16.86
C ILE A 324 20.05 19.41 -17.12
N THR A 325 20.14 20.73 -17.17
CA THR A 325 18.98 21.64 -17.28
C THR A 325 18.38 21.69 -18.67
N LYS A 326 19.12 21.21 -19.68
CA LYS A 326 18.78 21.36 -21.10
C LYS A 326 18.62 22.83 -21.53
N ASN A 327 19.26 23.76 -20.81
CA ASN A 327 19.21 25.20 -21.08
C ASN A 327 20.61 25.77 -21.39
N GLU A 328 20.79 26.31 -22.59
CA GLU A 328 22.06 26.91 -23.05
C GLU A 328 22.54 28.08 -22.17
N ALA A 329 21.64 28.77 -21.47
CA ALA A 329 22.03 29.84 -20.54
C ALA A 329 22.94 29.35 -19.39
N ASP A 330 22.84 28.06 -19.03
CA ASP A 330 23.62 27.46 -17.96
C ASP A 330 25.00 26.94 -18.43
N ARG A 331 25.37 27.09 -19.71
CA ARG A 331 26.58 26.49 -20.32
C ARG A 331 27.90 26.88 -19.65
N ASN A 332 27.97 28.08 -19.09
CA ASN A 332 29.15 28.59 -18.39
C ASN A 332 29.19 28.20 -16.89
N SER A 333 28.23 27.39 -16.43
CA SER A 333 28.18 26.84 -15.09
C SER A 333 28.34 25.32 -15.11
N PHE A 334 28.67 24.75 -13.96
CA PHE A 334 28.80 23.31 -13.80
C PHE A 334 27.75 22.76 -12.83
N GLY A 335 27.41 21.49 -13.02
CA GLY A 335 26.56 20.69 -12.15
C GLY A 335 27.18 19.32 -11.88
N TYR A 336 26.42 18.48 -11.21
CA TYR A 336 26.87 17.14 -10.82
C TYR A 336 25.88 16.07 -11.24
N THR A 337 26.38 14.96 -11.77
CA THR A 337 25.61 13.71 -11.92
C THR A 337 26.08 12.72 -10.87
N TYR A 338 25.16 12.26 -10.02
CA TYR A 338 25.42 11.24 -9.02
C TYR A 338 24.88 9.90 -9.49
N SER A 339 25.70 8.86 -9.39
CA SER A 339 25.23 7.48 -9.47
C SER A 339 25.01 6.97 -8.04
N ILE A 340 23.86 6.36 -7.78
CA ILE A 340 23.52 5.75 -6.49
C ILE A 340 23.45 4.22 -6.62
N ASN A 341 23.52 3.52 -5.49
CA ASN A 341 23.49 2.06 -5.40
C ASN A 341 22.11 1.42 -5.65
N ASP A 342 21.10 2.18 -6.10
CA ASP A 342 19.79 1.68 -6.49
C ASP A 342 19.17 2.53 -7.62
N GLY A 343 18.26 1.98 -8.41
CA GLY A 343 17.79 2.59 -9.65
C GLY A 343 16.36 2.23 -10.04
N VAL A 344 15.96 2.61 -11.25
CA VAL A 344 14.60 2.40 -11.79
C VAL A 344 14.26 0.92 -11.97
N TYR A 345 15.27 0.08 -12.13
CA TYR A 345 15.13 -1.39 -12.19
C TYR A 345 15.09 -2.06 -10.80
N GLY A 346 15.28 -1.27 -9.74
CA GLY A 346 15.24 -1.70 -8.34
C GLY A 346 14.02 -1.12 -7.62
N SER A 347 14.26 -0.33 -6.57
CA SER A 347 13.18 0.28 -5.76
C SER A 347 12.47 1.45 -6.46
N PHE A 348 13.11 2.06 -7.47
CA PHE A 348 12.54 3.20 -8.21
C PHE A 348 11.70 2.78 -9.42
N ASN A 349 11.30 1.51 -9.52
CA ASN A 349 10.38 1.05 -10.57
C ASN A 349 9.02 1.78 -10.52
N CYS A 350 8.69 2.41 -9.39
CA CYS A 350 7.54 3.30 -9.23
C CYS A 350 7.54 4.47 -10.23
N ILE A 351 8.70 4.85 -10.79
CA ILE A 351 8.81 5.87 -11.84
C ILE A 351 8.30 5.33 -13.19
N LEU A 352 8.53 4.05 -13.47
CA LEU A 352 8.19 3.41 -14.75
C LEU A 352 6.78 2.81 -14.73
N CYS A 353 6.39 2.20 -13.61
CA CYS A 353 5.19 1.38 -13.49
C CYS A 353 4.05 2.05 -12.73
N ASP A 354 4.30 3.19 -12.10
CA ASP A 354 3.34 3.96 -11.31
C ASP A 354 3.53 5.48 -11.56
N THR A 355 2.82 6.33 -10.81
CA THR A 355 2.96 7.79 -10.86
C THR A 355 3.97 8.33 -9.84
N GLY A 356 4.90 7.49 -9.38
CA GLY A 356 5.86 7.81 -8.33
C GLY A 356 6.76 8.99 -8.72
N LYS A 357 6.91 9.94 -7.80
CA LYS A 357 7.84 11.08 -7.93
C LYS A 357 8.73 11.13 -6.69
N PRO A 358 9.79 10.30 -6.64
CA PRO A 358 10.70 10.26 -5.50
C PRO A 358 11.30 11.64 -5.25
N VAL A 359 11.27 12.08 -3.99
CA VAL A 359 11.88 13.34 -3.58
C VAL A 359 13.13 13.02 -2.80
N ALA A 360 14.27 13.48 -3.31
CA ALA A 360 15.56 13.27 -2.67
C ALA A 360 15.83 14.35 -1.61
N THR A 361 16.26 13.89 -0.44
CA THR A 361 16.65 14.72 0.68
C THR A 361 18.07 14.36 1.12
N VAL A 362 18.88 15.38 1.44
CA VAL A 362 20.31 15.22 1.78
C VAL A 362 20.61 15.69 3.20
N LEU A 363 21.59 15.07 3.84
CA LEU A 363 22.04 15.38 5.20
C LEU A 363 23.23 16.35 5.26
N LYS A 364 23.10 17.52 4.64
CA LYS A 364 24.06 18.60 4.85
C LYS A 364 23.34 19.79 5.44
N GLU A 365 23.80 20.22 6.61
CA GLU A 365 23.27 21.39 7.30
C GLU A 365 24.08 22.64 6.91
N GLY A 366 23.39 23.75 6.63
CA GLY A 366 24.02 25.03 6.33
C GLY A 366 23.56 25.63 4.99
N ARG A 367 24.02 26.87 4.73
CA ARG A 367 23.80 27.57 3.45
C ARG A 367 24.86 27.15 2.43
N GLU A 368 25.01 25.85 2.20
CA GLU A 368 25.93 25.36 1.17
C GLU A 368 25.45 25.79 -0.21
N LYS A 369 26.40 26.04 -1.12
CA LYS A 369 26.09 26.37 -2.50
C LYS A 369 25.39 25.18 -3.17
N LEU A 370 24.22 25.43 -3.76
CA LEU A 370 23.46 24.42 -4.48
C LEU A 370 23.83 24.41 -5.96
N TYR A 371 24.02 23.21 -6.50
CA TYR A 371 24.36 22.96 -7.89
C TYR A 371 23.21 22.28 -8.62
N TRP A 372 23.15 22.44 -9.94
CA TRP A 372 22.27 21.62 -10.76
C TRP A 372 22.72 20.17 -10.69
N THR A 373 21.77 19.27 -10.43
CA THR A 373 22.08 17.86 -10.17
C THR A 373 21.11 16.92 -10.88
N SER A 374 21.66 15.83 -11.43
CA SER A 374 20.91 14.63 -11.82
C SER A 374 21.34 13.43 -10.98
N VAL A 375 20.41 12.51 -10.73
CA VAL A 375 20.65 11.26 -9.97
C VAL A 375 20.24 10.08 -10.84
N CYS A 376 21.18 9.17 -11.09
CA CYS A 376 20.98 7.96 -11.87
C CYS A 376 21.25 6.70 -11.03
N GLY A 377 20.65 5.58 -11.43
CA GLY A 377 20.93 4.29 -10.81
C GLY A 377 22.25 3.67 -11.29
N PRO A 378 22.56 2.45 -10.83
CA PRO A 378 23.86 1.81 -10.98
C PRO A 378 24.04 1.05 -12.30
N THR A 379 23.00 0.89 -13.13
CA THR A 379 23.03 -0.08 -14.25
C THR A 379 23.80 0.39 -15.48
N GLY A 380 24.15 1.67 -15.56
CA GLY A 380 24.80 2.26 -16.75
C GLY A 380 23.86 2.44 -17.94
N ASP A 381 22.58 2.07 -17.82
CA ASP A 381 21.55 2.39 -18.80
C ASP A 381 21.16 3.86 -18.69
N SER A 382 20.98 4.52 -19.83
CA SER A 382 20.53 5.92 -19.90
C SER A 382 19.08 6.11 -19.41
N LEU A 383 18.27 5.05 -19.40
CA LEU A 383 16.92 5.06 -18.84
C LEU A 383 16.91 4.91 -17.31
N ASP A 384 18.04 4.55 -16.70
CA ASP A 384 18.19 4.41 -15.25
C ASP A 384 18.38 5.77 -14.56
N LEU A 385 17.39 6.65 -14.73
CA LEU A 385 17.38 8.02 -14.26
C LEU A 385 16.32 8.19 -13.17
N VAL A 386 16.76 8.37 -11.92
CA VAL A 386 15.89 8.52 -10.76
C VAL A 386 15.40 9.96 -10.62
N ILE A 387 16.31 10.94 -10.75
CA ILE A 387 15.97 12.37 -10.76
C ILE A 387 16.69 13.03 -11.94
N ALA A 388 15.90 13.53 -12.90
CA ALA A 388 16.44 14.21 -14.07
C ALA A 388 17.12 15.55 -13.72
N GLN A 389 16.49 16.34 -12.85
CA GLN A 389 16.96 17.67 -12.49
C GLN A 389 16.50 18.07 -11.08
N CYS A 390 17.45 18.48 -10.25
CA CYS A 390 17.21 19.05 -8.94
C CYS A 390 18.34 20.00 -8.53
N ARG A 391 18.23 20.59 -7.33
CA ARG A 391 19.28 21.41 -6.72
C ARG A 391 19.76 20.74 -5.44
N MET A 392 21.05 20.44 -5.37
CA MET A 392 21.68 19.79 -4.21
C MET A 392 23.03 20.40 -3.89
N PRO A 393 23.49 20.33 -2.62
CA PRO A 393 24.89 20.58 -2.30
C PRO A 393 25.80 19.57 -2.99
N MET A 394 27.10 19.86 -3.02
CA MET A 394 28.08 18.92 -3.54
C MET A 394 28.16 17.70 -2.60
N LEU A 395 27.88 16.51 -3.12
CA LEU A 395 28.00 15.23 -2.43
C LEU A 395 29.30 14.52 -2.84
N GLY A 396 29.83 13.68 -1.96
CA GLY A 396 30.98 12.80 -2.21
C GLY A 396 30.55 11.35 -2.36
N ASP A 397 31.52 10.49 -2.69
CA ASP A 397 31.36 9.05 -2.55
C ASP A 397 31.07 8.70 -1.09
N GLY A 398 30.14 7.78 -0.86
CA GLY A 398 29.64 7.41 0.47
C GLY A 398 28.61 8.37 1.08
N ASP A 399 28.34 9.55 0.50
CA ASP A 399 27.25 10.40 0.97
C ASP A 399 25.89 9.71 0.74
N VAL A 400 24.95 9.93 1.66
CA VAL A 400 23.63 9.30 1.64
C VAL A 400 22.57 10.28 1.13
N ILE A 401 21.73 9.80 0.21
CA ILE A 401 20.51 10.45 -0.25
C ILE A 401 19.31 9.66 0.28
N VAL A 402 18.37 10.36 0.91
CA VAL A 402 17.17 9.76 1.50
C VAL A 402 15.95 10.06 0.65
N PHE A 403 15.15 9.03 0.42
CA PHE A 403 13.89 9.08 -0.31
C PHE A 403 12.78 8.61 0.62
N GLU A 404 11.96 9.55 1.08
CA GLU A 404 10.77 9.26 1.87
C GLU A 404 9.62 8.78 0.98
N ASN A 405 8.59 8.21 1.59
CA ASN A 405 7.36 7.77 0.92
C ASN A 405 7.59 6.65 -0.12
N MET A 406 8.58 5.79 0.13
CA MET A 406 9.04 4.74 -0.79
C MET A 406 8.38 3.39 -0.52
N GLY A 407 7.19 3.36 0.07
CA GLY A 407 6.53 2.10 0.45
C GLY A 407 5.54 1.54 -0.55
N ALA A 408 5.11 2.31 -1.55
CA ALA A 408 4.08 1.91 -2.48
C ALA A 408 4.64 1.68 -3.89
N TYR A 409 4.47 0.46 -4.42
CA TYR A 409 4.91 0.07 -5.77
C TYR A 409 6.40 0.28 -6.01
N THR A 410 7.23 0.00 -5.01
CA THR A 410 8.69 0.17 -5.04
C THR A 410 9.41 -1.18 -4.98
N PHE A 411 9.08 -1.99 -3.97
CA PHE A 411 9.74 -3.29 -3.73
C PHE A 411 8.96 -4.42 -4.41
N ASN A 412 9.31 -4.70 -5.66
CA ASN A 412 8.74 -5.84 -6.38
C ASN A 412 9.66 -7.07 -6.26
N SER A 413 9.08 -8.26 -6.37
CA SER A 413 9.84 -9.52 -6.35
C SER A 413 10.89 -9.61 -7.47
N GLU A 414 10.68 -8.85 -8.54
CA GLU A 414 11.52 -8.78 -9.74
C GLU A 414 12.61 -7.69 -9.67
N SER A 415 12.63 -6.87 -8.60
CA SER A 415 13.65 -5.82 -8.42
C SER A 415 15.05 -6.44 -8.29
N ILE A 416 16.01 -5.89 -9.04
CA ILE A 416 17.40 -6.38 -9.10
C ILE A 416 18.12 -6.22 -7.74
N SER A 417 17.80 -5.15 -7.03
CA SER A 417 18.29 -4.81 -5.70
C SER A 417 17.20 -5.05 -4.66
N LYS A 418 17.56 -5.62 -3.51
CA LYS A 418 16.67 -5.72 -2.35
C LYS A 418 17.32 -5.00 -1.17
N PRO A 419 16.72 -3.91 -0.65
CA PRO A 419 17.25 -3.24 0.52
C PRO A 419 17.23 -4.14 1.74
N GLU A 420 18.21 -3.96 2.62
CA GLU A 420 18.15 -4.42 4.01
C GLU A 420 16.99 -3.67 4.70
N MET A 421 15.99 -4.42 5.15
CA MET A 421 14.83 -3.85 5.85
C MET A 421 15.13 -3.69 7.33
N ARG A 422 14.96 -2.46 7.84
CA ARG A 422 15.07 -2.14 9.26
C ARG A 422 13.76 -1.63 9.82
N TYR A 423 13.33 -2.21 10.93
CA TYR A 423 12.05 -1.90 11.54
C TYR A 423 12.26 -0.83 12.61
N VAL A 424 11.51 0.27 12.51
CA VAL A 424 11.64 1.39 13.47
C VAL A 424 10.28 1.78 14.04
N ILE A 425 10.30 2.27 15.27
CA ILE A 425 9.13 2.88 15.91
C ILE A 425 9.56 4.05 16.78
N SER A 426 8.77 5.12 16.81
CA SER A 426 9.09 6.27 17.65
C SER A 426 8.85 5.93 19.12
N ARG A 427 9.58 6.56 20.02
CA ARG A 427 9.41 6.37 21.47
C ARG A 427 7.98 6.68 21.91
N ASN A 428 7.38 7.72 21.35
CA ASN A 428 6.01 8.10 21.66
C ASN A 428 5.02 7.02 21.19
N ASP A 429 5.15 6.55 19.94
CA ASP A 429 4.28 5.50 19.41
C ASP A 429 4.45 4.18 20.18
N TRP A 430 5.68 3.85 20.56
CA TRP A 430 5.98 2.69 21.39
C TRP A 430 5.35 2.78 22.77
N GLN A 431 5.43 3.95 23.44
CA GLN A 431 4.80 4.16 24.74
C GLN A 431 3.29 4.01 24.68
N VAL A 432 2.67 4.56 23.65
CA VAL A 432 1.23 4.41 23.39
C VAL A 432 0.89 2.92 23.21
N PHE A 433 1.64 2.22 22.36
CA PHE A 433 1.43 0.80 22.10
C PHE A 433 1.60 -0.07 23.36
N ALA A 434 2.66 0.18 24.14
CA ALA A 434 2.92 -0.53 25.39
C ALA A 434 1.86 -0.24 26.48
N PHE A 435 1.29 0.97 26.48
CA PHE A 435 0.19 1.31 27.38
C PHE A 435 -1.09 0.57 27.02
N LEU A 436 -1.47 0.53 25.73
CA LEU A 436 -2.65 -0.19 25.26
C LEU A 436 -2.59 -1.69 25.57
N SER A 437 -1.46 -2.33 25.28
CA SER A 437 -1.30 -3.77 25.49
C SER A 437 -1.47 -4.16 26.95
N LYS A 438 -0.98 -3.30 27.87
CA LYS A 438 -1.18 -3.47 29.31
C LYS A 438 -2.63 -3.27 29.75
N PHE A 439 -3.37 -2.36 29.12
CA PHE A 439 -4.76 -2.07 29.46
C PHE A 439 -5.71 -3.19 29.00
N MET A 440 -5.52 -3.69 27.77
CA MET A 440 -6.35 -4.76 27.22
C MET A 440 -6.09 -6.13 27.89
N GLY A 441 -4.91 -6.34 28.48
CA GLY A 441 -4.54 -7.59 29.14
C GLY A 441 -5.15 -7.88 30.49
N ASN A 442 -5.81 -6.90 31.10
CA ASN A 442 -6.40 -7.03 32.43
C ASN A 442 -7.89 -7.39 32.40
N HIS A 443 -8.49 -7.58 31.22
CA HIS A 443 -9.88 -8.02 31.11
C HIS A 443 -9.96 -9.45 30.53
N GLU A 444 -10.59 -10.34 31.30
CA GLU A 444 -10.78 -11.75 30.92
C GLU A 444 -11.55 -11.88 29.58
N ALA A 445 -11.04 -12.78 28.74
CA ALA A 445 -11.22 -12.86 27.31
C ALA A 445 -12.57 -13.44 26.82
N THR A 446 -13.69 -13.18 27.49
CA THR A 446 -14.98 -13.81 27.10
C THR A 446 -16.10 -12.87 26.65
N GLU A 447 -15.97 -11.55 26.77
CA GLU A 447 -17.02 -10.61 26.31
C GLU A 447 -16.53 -9.46 25.41
N LEU A 448 -15.25 -9.46 24.99
CA LEU A 448 -14.59 -8.25 24.49
C LEU A 448 -14.49 -8.06 22.98
N ASN A 449 -14.95 -8.98 22.14
CA ASN A 449 -14.78 -8.81 20.68
C ASN A 449 -15.50 -7.56 20.11
N SER A 450 -16.58 -7.08 20.71
CA SER A 450 -17.25 -5.84 20.28
C SER A 450 -16.82 -4.59 21.08
N HIS A 451 -16.25 -4.78 22.27
CA HIS A 451 -15.80 -3.70 23.14
C HIS A 451 -14.35 -3.31 22.91
N ALA A 452 -13.46 -4.22 22.51
CA ALA A 452 -12.05 -3.93 22.20
C ALA A 452 -11.92 -3.01 20.97
N ASP A 453 -12.71 -3.26 19.92
CA ASP A 453 -12.81 -2.38 18.74
C ASP A 453 -13.29 -0.97 19.12
N ASN A 454 -14.27 -0.91 20.03
CA ASN A 454 -14.85 0.33 20.52
C ASN A 454 -13.94 1.08 21.51
N LEU A 455 -13.08 0.37 22.24
CA LEU A 455 -12.16 0.93 23.23
C LEU A 455 -10.86 1.43 22.58
N CYS A 456 -10.34 0.72 21.59
CA CYS A 456 -9.30 1.24 20.68
C CYS A 456 -9.82 2.49 19.95
N ALA A 457 -11.07 2.51 19.48
CA ALA A 457 -11.67 3.70 18.87
C ALA A 457 -11.83 4.88 19.87
N LYS A 458 -12.19 4.60 21.14
CA LYS A 458 -12.41 5.63 22.18
C LYS A 458 -11.15 6.17 22.86
N LEU A 459 -10.11 5.35 23.03
CA LEU A 459 -8.83 5.79 23.64
C LEU A 459 -7.93 6.56 22.66
N PHE A 460 -8.26 6.53 21.36
CA PHE A 460 -7.56 7.25 20.30
C PHE A 460 -8.35 8.40 19.66
N ALA A 461 -9.53 8.73 20.18
CA ALA A 461 -10.21 10.00 19.90
C ALA A 461 -9.44 11.16 20.54
#